data_AF-A0A7W7HPI2-F1
#
_entry.id   AF-A0A7W7HPI2-F1
#
_cell.length_a   1.000
_cell.length_b   1.000
_cell.length_c   1.000
_cell.angle_alpha   90.00
_cell.angle_beta   90.00
_cell.angle_gamma   90.00
#
_symmetry.space_group_name_H-M   'P 1'
#
loop_
_entity.id
_entity.type
_entity.pdbx_description
1 polymer ?
#
loop_
_entity_poly.entity_id
_entity_poly.type
_entity_poly.pdbx_seq_one_letter_code
_entity_poly.pdbx_strand_id
1 'polypeptide(L)'
;MDDDRLDLLVREAKPLTVAPDPALLHRMARDIARPPLLRRRLVAVPLAAGVALSLAAAGYMTWHDSASGDFERVVAEHTARLELPPGADRAAYAAQLREQGSRSPSSVSDLAIASSAAYYGVCAWLTAWDRRHTAGDTAGAAQAVEGLNRAVDAGPLAATDGGGVVGNLRRVAAAAARGDRTPVSTELRANCSGLPLDGIR
;
A
#
# COMPACT_ATOMS: atom_id res chain seq x y z
N MET A 1 -15.02 -1.01 30.65
CA MET A 1 -15.68 -0.38 29.49
C MET A 1 -15.45 -1.35 28.35
N ASP A 2 -16.53 -1.95 27.85
CA ASP A 2 -16.60 -3.26 27.17
C ASP A 2 -15.70 -3.43 25.93
N ASP A 3 -14.62 -4.20 26.06
CA ASP A 3 -13.89 -4.78 24.92
C ASP A 3 -14.66 -6.00 24.35
N ASP A 4 -15.33 -6.75 25.22
CA ASP A 4 -16.05 -7.99 24.87
C ASP A 4 -17.19 -7.78 23.86
N ARG A 5 -17.76 -6.57 23.83
CA ARG A 5 -18.85 -6.22 22.91
C ARG A 5 -18.36 -6.04 21.47
N LEU A 6 -17.14 -5.57 21.27
CA LEU A 6 -16.57 -5.38 19.94
C LEU A 6 -16.20 -6.74 19.31
N ASP A 7 -15.62 -7.63 20.11
CA ASP A 7 -15.25 -8.98 19.68
C ASP A 7 -16.48 -9.84 19.33
N LEU A 8 -17.58 -9.68 20.07
CA LEU A 8 -18.87 -10.30 19.74
C LEU A 8 -19.42 -9.80 18.40
N LEU A 9 -19.37 -8.49 18.14
CA LEU A 9 -19.83 -7.93 16.87
C LEU A 9 -19.00 -8.38 15.67
N VAL A 10 -17.69 -8.54 15.84
CA VAL A 10 -16.80 -9.05 14.78
C VAL A 10 -17.03 -10.54 14.52
N ARG A 11 -17.25 -11.35 15.57
CA ARG A 11 -17.57 -12.78 15.41
C ARG A 11 -18.94 -13.04 14.77
N GLU A 12 -19.93 -12.21 15.08
CA GLU A 12 -21.30 -12.38 14.57
C GLU A 12 -21.53 -11.70 13.22
N ALA A 13 -20.62 -10.82 12.78
CA ALA A 13 -20.65 -10.22 11.46
C ALA A 13 -20.46 -11.31 10.38
N LYS A 14 -21.59 -11.79 9.83
CA LYS A 14 -21.56 -12.59 8.60
C LYS A 14 -20.88 -11.76 7.51
N PRO A 15 -19.92 -12.33 6.77
CA PRO A 15 -19.32 -11.62 5.64
C PRO A 15 -20.45 -11.20 4.70
N LEU A 16 -20.54 -9.89 4.45
CA LEU A 16 -21.37 -9.33 3.41
C LEU A 16 -20.80 -9.79 2.07
N THR A 17 -21.14 -11.00 1.65
CA THR A 17 -21.05 -11.42 0.25
C THR A 17 -22.13 -10.70 -0.52
N VAL A 18 -21.95 -9.40 -0.72
CA VAL A 18 -22.63 -8.67 -1.78
C VAL A 18 -21.92 -9.06 -3.05
N ALA A 19 -22.36 -10.16 -3.67
CA ALA A 19 -22.04 -10.39 -5.07
C ALA A 19 -22.52 -9.13 -5.82
N PRO A 20 -21.62 -8.42 -6.55
CA PRO A 20 -22.01 -7.21 -7.23
C PRO A 20 -23.16 -7.54 -8.18
N ASP A 21 -24.29 -6.83 -8.03
CA ASP A 21 -25.45 -7.04 -8.89
C ASP A 21 -25.02 -6.84 -10.35
N PRO A 22 -25.02 -7.88 -11.19
CA PRO A 22 -24.61 -7.76 -12.58
C PRO A 22 -25.50 -6.77 -13.34
N ALA A 23 -26.73 -6.52 -12.90
CA ALA A 23 -27.61 -5.50 -13.48
C ALA A 23 -27.20 -4.06 -13.11
N LEU A 24 -26.50 -3.86 -11.99
CA LEU A 24 -25.93 -2.57 -11.61
C LEU A 24 -24.70 -2.26 -12.48
N LEU A 25 -23.77 -3.23 -12.60
CA LEU A 25 -22.59 -3.11 -13.45
C LEU A 25 -22.99 -2.87 -14.92
N HIS A 26 -24.01 -3.56 -15.39
CA HIS A 26 -24.50 -3.41 -16.76
C HIS A 26 -25.23 -2.07 -16.99
N ARG A 27 -25.89 -1.49 -15.97
CA ARG A 27 -26.47 -0.13 -16.05
C ARG A 27 -25.39 0.95 -16.13
N MET A 28 -24.37 0.87 -15.28
CA MET A 28 -23.25 1.81 -15.31
C MET A 28 -22.52 1.80 -16.66
N ALA A 29 -22.29 0.61 -17.23
CA ALA A 29 -21.71 0.48 -18.57
C ALA A 29 -22.59 1.13 -19.66
N ARG A 30 -23.92 1.06 -19.51
CA ARG A 30 -24.88 1.59 -20.48
C ARG A 30 -25.01 3.11 -20.40
N ASP A 31 -24.90 3.68 -19.20
CA ASP A 31 -24.97 5.13 -18.98
C ASP A 31 -23.70 5.84 -19.46
N ILE A 32 -22.53 5.20 -19.35
CA ILE A 32 -21.27 5.69 -19.95
C ILE A 32 -21.34 5.66 -21.50
N ALA A 33 -22.09 4.73 -22.08
CA ALA A 33 -22.21 4.55 -23.52
C ALA A 33 -23.21 5.49 -24.21
N ARG A 34 -24.00 6.28 -23.46
CA ARG A 34 -25.02 7.19 -24.04
C ARG A 34 -24.63 8.66 -23.82
N PRO A 35 -23.86 9.28 -24.73
CA PRO A 35 -23.68 10.72 -24.69
C PRO A 35 -25.02 11.43 -24.99
N PRO A 36 -25.35 12.52 -24.29
CA PRO A 36 -26.54 13.31 -24.60
C PRO A 36 -26.44 13.88 -26.02
N LEU A 37 -27.37 13.46 -26.87
CA LEU A 37 -27.51 13.93 -28.25
C LEU A 37 -28.09 15.34 -28.25
N LEU A 38 -27.24 16.37 -28.10
CA LEU A 38 -27.56 17.69 -28.66
C LEU A 38 -26.30 18.53 -28.93
N ARG A 39 -26.13 18.79 -30.24
CA ARG A 39 -25.22 19.73 -30.93
C ARG A 39 -23.74 19.35 -31.09
N ARG A 40 -23.55 18.52 -32.11
CA ARG A 40 -22.36 18.43 -32.98
C ARG A 40 -21.89 19.80 -33.49
N ARG A 41 -20.65 20.17 -33.16
CA ARG A 41 -19.71 20.80 -34.11
C ARG A 41 -18.36 20.09 -34.00
N LEU A 42 -18.10 19.27 -35.03
CA LEU A 42 -16.81 18.87 -35.59
C LEU A 42 -15.55 18.97 -34.71
N VAL A 43 -15.23 17.88 -33.99
CA VAL A 43 -13.87 17.31 -33.91
C VAL A 43 -14.05 15.80 -33.77
N ALA A 44 -13.81 15.06 -34.85
CA ALA A 44 -13.78 13.59 -34.83
C ALA A 44 -12.39 13.13 -34.40
N VAL A 45 -12.25 12.72 -33.14
CA VAL A 45 -11.10 11.94 -32.64
C VAL A 45 -11.69 10.68 -32.00
N PRO A 46 -11.16 9.47 -32.29
CA PRO A 46 -11.70 8.23 -31.75
C PRO A 46 -11.29 8.07 -30.29
N LEU A 47 -11.99 8.73 -29.37
CA LEU A 47 -11.67 8.74 -27.94
C LEU A 47 -12.19 7.51 -27.16
N ALA A 48 -12.94 6.61 -27.78
CA ALA A 48 -13.52 5.46 -27.08
C ALA A 48 -12.53 4.29 -26.87
N ALA A 49 -11.47 4.17 -27.68
CA ALA A 49 -10.44 3.13 -27.50
C ALA A 49 -9.31 3.55 -26.54
N GLY A 50 -9.13 4.86 -26.30
CA GLY A 50 -8.03 5.38 -25.46
C GLY A 50 -8.21 5.14 -23.96
N VAL A 51 -9.45 5.05 -23.47
CA VAL A 51 -9.70 4.91 -22.02
C VAL A 51 -9.50 3.48 -21.53
N ALA A 52 -9.85 2.47 -22.34
CA ALA A 52 -9.60 1.06 -22.00
C ALA A 52 -8.10 0.69 -22.07
N LEU A 53 -7.34 1.30 -22.99
CA LEU A 53 -5.89 1.14 -23.08
C LEU A 53 -5.11 1.86 -21.97
N SER A 54 -5.67 2.91 -21.37
CA SER A 54 -5.01 3.65 -20.28
C SER A 54 -5.03 2.90 -18.94
N LEU A 55 -6.03 2.05 -18.70
CA LEU A 55 -6.11 1.24 -17.47
C LEU A 55 -5.21 -0.01 -17.52
N ALA A 56 -4.92 -0.51 -18.72
CA ALA A 56 -3.94 -1.58 -18.94
C ALA A 56 -2.50 -1.16 -18.60
N ALA A 57 -2.19 0.15 -18.66
CA ALA A 57 -0.85 0.68 -18.38
C ALA A 57 -0.54 0.87 -16.89
N ALA A 58 -1.51 0.67 -16.00
CA ALA A 58 -1.38 0.97 -14.57
C ALA A 58 -1.36 -0.28 -13.67
N GLY A 59 -0.65 -1.36 -14.02
CA GLY A 59 -0.38 -2.50 -13.10
C GLY A 59 -1.59 -3.31 -12.57
N TYR A 60 -2.83 -2.89 -12.86
CA TYR A 60 -4.06 -3.53 -12.38
C TYR A 60 -4.39 -4.84 -13.12
N MET A 61 -3.73 -5.12 -14.25
CA MET A 61 -4.06 -6.30 -15.07
C MET A 61 -3.18 -7.52 -14.78
N THR A 62 -2.04 -7.35 -14.11
CA THR A 62 -1.19 -8.48 -13.72
C THR A 62 -1.58 -8.94 -12.32
N TRP A 63 -1.93 -10.21 -12.21
CA TRP A 63 -2.31 -10.87 -10.96
C TRP A 63 -1.37 -12.05 -10.72
N HIS A 64 -0.96 -12.21 -9.47
CA HIS A 64 -0.03 -13.25 -9.03
C HIS A 64 -0.70 -14.12 -7.97
N ASP A 65 -0.47 -15.44 -8.05
CA ASP A 65 -0.81 -16.37 -6.98
C ASP A 65 0.24 -16.24 -5.87
N SER A 66 -0.19 -15.82 -4.67
CA SER A 66 0.70 -15.62 -3.53
C SER A 66 1.38 -16.89 -3.00
N ALA A 67 0.91 -18.08 -3.40
CA ALA A 67 1.57 -19.35 -3.10
C ALA A 67 2.61 -19.77 -4.16
N SER A 68 2.71 -19.05 -5.28
CA SER A 68 3.62 -19.38 -6.37
C SER A 68 5.04 -18.85 -6.14
N GLY A 69 6.04 -19.53 -6.73
CA GLY A 69 7.43 -19.03 -6.74
C GLY A 69 7.60 -17.72 -7.53
N ASP A 70 6.67 -17.40 -8.44
CA ASP A 70 6.69 -16.14 -9.19
C ASP A 70 6.38 -14.94 -8.29
N PHE A 71 5.51 -15.11 -7.30
CA PHE A 71 5.17 -14.07 -6.34
C PHE A 71 6.38 -13.60 -5.54
N GLU A 72 7.23 -14.51 -5.07
CA GLU A 72 8.47 -14.17 -4.35
C GLU A 72 9.42 -13.34 -5.22
N ARG A 73 9.58 -13.72 -6.50
CA ARG A 73 10.40 -12.97 -7.47
C ARG A 73 9.88 -11.53 -7.64
N VAL A 74 8.57 -11.38 -7.79
CA VAL A 74 7.93 -10.06 -7.99
C VAL A 74 8.08 -9.18 -6.73
N VAL A 75 7.88 -9.75 -5.54
CA VAL A 75 8.16 -9.07 -4.27
C VAL A 75 9.61 -8.61 -4.18
N ALA A 76 10.57 -9.48 -4.51
CA ALA A 76 11.98 -9.17 -4.51
C ALA A 76 12.31 -8.02 -5.49
N GLU A 77 11.72 -8.02 -6.68
CA GLU A 77 11.90 -6.95 -7.67
C GLU A 77 11.35 -5.60 -7.20
N HIS A 78 10.16 -5.57 -6.58
CA HIS A 78 9.60 -4.33 -6.02
C HIS A 78 10.44 -3.80 -4.86
N THR A 79 10.89 -4.68 -3.96
CA THR A 79 11.68 -4.30 -2.78
C THR A 79 13.12 -3.91 -3.12
N ALA A 80 13.70 -4.44 -4.20
CA ALA A 80 15.02 -4.05 -4.70
C ALA A 80 15.06 -2.60 -5.20
N ARG A 81 13.92 -2.05 -5.65
CA ARG A 81 13.79 -0.65 -6.08
C ARG A 81 13.65 0.34 -4.92
N LEU A 82 13.44 -0.14 -3.70
CA LEU A 82 13.28 0.72 -2.53
C LEU A 82 14.63 1.13 -1.96
N GLU A 83 14.76 2.41 -1.67
CA GLU A 83 15.78 2.92 -0.75
C GLU A 83 15.37 2.55 0.68
N LEU A 84 16.14 1.66 1.30
CA LEU A 84 15.89 1.19 2.66
C LEU A 84 17.00 1.68 3.61
N PRO A 85 16.71 1.84 4.91
CA PRO A 85 17.74 2.16 5.89
C PRO A 85 18.78 1.03 5.98
N PRO A 86 20.02 1.36 6.38
CA PRO A 86 21.04 0.35 6.68
C PRO A 86 20.54 -0.73 7.64
N GLY A 87 20.84 -1.99 7.32
CA GLY A 87 20.43 -3.16 8.10
C GLY A 87 19.02 -3.67 7.80
N ALA A 88 18.25 -3.04 6.91
CA ALA A 88 16.99 -3.61 6.43
C ALA A 88 17.23 -4.91 5.63
N ASP A 89 16.47 -5.95 5.97
CA ASP A 89 16.59 -7.27 5.35
C ASP A 89 15.45 -7.53 4.36
N ARG A 90 15.76 -7.32 3.07
CA ARG A 90 14.83 -7.57 1.96
C ARG A 90 14.47 -9.04 1.83
N ALA A 91 15.43 -9.94 2.09
CA ALA A 91 15.22 -11.37 1.96
C ALA A 91 14.28 -11.88 3.05
N ALA A 92 14.42 -11.40 4.28
CA ALA A 92 13.51 -11.70 5.37
C ALA A 92 12.07 -11.25 5.06
N TYR A 93 11.88 -10.06 4.49
CA TYR A 93 10.56 -9.59 4.08
C TYR A 93 9.94 -10.43 2.96
N ALA A 94 10.72 -10.77 1.92
CA ALA A 94 10.25 -11.66 0.85
C ALA A 94 9.87 -13.05 1.38
N ALA A 95 10.69 -13.62 2.27
CA ALA A 95 10.42 -14.90 2.91
C ALA A 95 9.14 -14.86 3.76
N GLN A 96 8.91 -13.77 4.50
CA GLN A 96 7.67 -13.57 5.27
C GLN A 96 6.44 -13.53 4.36
N LEU A 97 6.48 -12.76 3.27
CA LEU A 97 5.35 -12.68 2.35
C LEU A 97 5.05 -14.04 1.68
N ARG A 98 6.10 -14.80 1.33
CA ARG A 98 5.95 -16.18 0.83
C ARG A 98 5.29 -17.09 1.86
N GLU A 99 5.71 -17.01 3.12
CA GLU A 99 5.11 -17.81 4.19
C GLU A 99 3.64 -17.44 4.41
N GLN A 100 3.30 -16.15 4.42
CA GLN A 100 1.92 -15.68 4.50
C GLN A 100 1.07 -16.17 3.33
N GLY A 101 1.57 -16.05 2.09
CA GLY A 101 0.91 -16.55 0.89
C GLY A 101 0.73 -18.06 0.89
N SER A 102 1.69 -18.82 1.43
CA SER A 102 1.59 -20.27 1.57
C SER A 102 0.53 -20.71 2.58
N ARG A 103 0.35 -19.95 3.67
CA ARG A 103 -0.67 -20.23 4.70
C ARG A 103 -2.07 -19.81 4.26
N SER A 104 -2.18 -18.72 3.50
CA SER A 104 -3.44 -18.16 3.03
C SER A 104 -3.34 -17.75 1.55
N PRO A 105 -3.40 -18.72 0.62
CA PRO A 105 -3.25 -18.44 -0.80
C PRO A 105 -4.33 -17.48 -1.31
N SER A 106 -3.92 -16.55 -2.15
CA SER A 106 -4.79 -15.53 -2.74
C SER A 106 -4.20 -14.99 -4.04
N SER A 107 -5.08 -14.47 -4.90
CA SER A 107 -4.66 -13.72 -6.10
C SER A 107 -4.45 -12.25 -5.72
N VAL A 108 -3.25 -11.74 -5.95
CA VAL A 108 -2.85 -10.37 -5.59
C VAL A 108 -2.38 -9.64 -6.84
N SER A 109 -2.84 -8.42 -7.06
CA SER A 109 -2.39 -7.62 -8.22
C SER A 109 -0.96 -7.14 -8.03
N ASP A 110 -0.22 -6.96 -9.14
CA ASP A 110 1.15 -6.42 -9.12
C ASP A 110 1.21 -5.06 -8.40
N LEU A 111 0.21 -4.19 -8.62
CA LEU A 111 0.12 -2.91 -7.92
C LEU A 111 -0.03 -3.06 -6.40
N ALA A 112 -0.81 -4.06 -5.93
CA ALA A 112 -0.94 -4.32 -4.50
C ALA A 112 0.38 -4.84 -3.89
N ILE A 113 1.16 -5.64 -4.64
CA ILE A 113 2.50 -6.08 -4.23
C ILE A 113 3.44 -4.87 -4.16
N ALA A 114 3.43 -4.00 -5.18
CA ALA A 114 4.22 -2.78 -5.22
C ALA A 114 3.89 -1.84 -4.04
N SER A 115 2.60 -1.67 -3.73
CA SER A 115 2.12 -0.87 -2.62
C SER A 115 2.54 -1.45 -1.27
N SER A 116 2.43 -2.78 -1.10
CA SER A 116 2.89 -3.49 0.11
C SER A 116 4.40 -3.32 0.32
N ALA A 117 5.20 -3.44 -0.73
CA ALA A 117 6.64 -3.20 -0.69
C ALA A 117 6.96 -1.75 -0.29
N ALA A 118 6.29 -0.76 -0.90
CA ALA A 118 6.46 0.64 -0.55
C ALA A 118 6.09 0.91 0.93
N TYR A 119 5.02 0.30 1.43
CA TYR A 119 4.63 0.38 2.84
C TYR A 119 5.67 -0.27 3.78
N TYR A 120 6.27 -1.39 3.38
CA TYR A 120 7.43 -1.95 4.11
C TYR A 120 8.59 -0.94 4.20
N GLY A 121 8.88 -0.21 3.12
CA GLY A 121 9.86 0.88 3.12
C GLY A 121 9.54 1.97 4.15
N VAL A 122 8.27 2.37 4.26
CA VAL A 122 7.78 3.31 5.28
C VAL A 122 8.05 2.78 6.69
N CYS A 123 7.65 1.54 6.98
CA CYS A 123 7.86 0.91 8.28
C CYS A 123 9.35 0.75 8.64
N ALA A 124 10.19 0.45 7.65
CA ALA A 124 11.63 0.37 7.84
C ALA A 124 12.22 1.73 8.26
N TRP A 125 11.87 2.81 7.55
CA TRP A 125 12.35 4.14 7.90
C TRP A 125 11.79 4.69 9.21
N LEU A 126 10.52 4.41 9.56
CA LEU A 126 9.97 4.74 10.88
C LEU A 126 10.74 4.01 12.00
N THR A 127 11.10 2.75 11.78
CA THR A 127 11.89 1.97 12.76
C THR A 127 13.30 2.54 12.90
N ALA A 128 13.95 2.90 11.80
CA ALA A 128 15.27 3.54 11.82
C ALA A 128 15.21 4.88 12.57
N TRP A 129 14.18 5.69 12.31
CA TRP A 129 13.98 6.95 13.00
C TRP A 129 13.82 6.74 14.52
N ASP A 130 12.95 5.81 14.95
CA ASP A 130 12.67 5.59 16.37
C ASP A 130 13.92 5.14 17.15
N ARG A 131 14.71 4.24 16.55
CA ARG A 131 15.97 3.75 17.14
C ARG A 131 16.99 4.87 17.29
N ARG A 132 17.23 5.65 16.24
CA ARG A 132 18.23 6.74 16.24
C ARG A 132 17.81 7.90 17.12
N HIS A 133 16.53 8.26 17.09
CA HIS A 133 15.97 9.27 17.99
C HIS A 133 16.15 8.84 19.45
N THR A 134 15.85 7.58 19.79
CA THR A 134 16.03 7.05 21.15
C THR A 134 17.51 7.02 21.57
N ALA A 135 18.43 6.79 20.63
CA ALA A 135 19.87 6.85 20.86
C ALA A 135 20.44 8.28 20.94
N GLY A 136 19.63 9.32 20.70
CA GLY A 136 20.10 10.70 20.63
C GLY A 136 20.89 11.04 19.35
N ASP A 137 20.85 10.17 18.34
CA ASP A 137 21.49 10.40 17.03
C ASP A 137 20.57 11.29 16.17
N THR A 138 20.73 12.60 16.32
CA THR A 138 19.93 13.61 15.63
C THR A 138 20.17 13.61 14.11
N ALA A 139 21.42 13.39 13.68
CA ALA A 139 21.77 13.35 12.26
C ALA A 139 21.16 12.13 11.57
N GLY A 140 21.27 10.95 12.19
CA GLY A 140 20.68 9.74 11.66
C GLY A 140 19.15 9.72 11.72
N ALA A 141 18.54 10.38 12.71
CA ALA A 141 17.09 10.62 12.74
C ALA A 141 16.66 11.54 11.59
N ALA A 142 17.38 12.62 11.30
CA ALA A 142 17.08 13.50 10.16
C ALA A 142 17.19 12.74 8.82
N GLN A 143 18.24 11.93 8.64
CA GLN A 143 18.36 11.05 7.47
C GLN A 143 17.16 10.09 7.35
N ALA A 144 16.67 9.56 8.46
CA ALA A 144 15.52 8.67 8.45
C ALA A 144 14.23 9.39 8.03
N VAL A 145 14.06 10.66 8.40
CA VAL A 145 12.93 11.49 7.93
C VAL A 145 12.99 11.68 6.41
N GLU A 146 14.16 11.94 5.84
CA GLU A 146 14.31 12.07 4.39
C GLU A 146 13.95 10.77 3.66
N GLY A 147 14.44 9.63 4.15
CA GLY A 147 14.10 8.31 3.62
C GLY A 147 12.61 8.00 3.74
N LEU A 148 12.01 8.33 4.88
CA LEU A 148 10.57 8.21 5.11
C LEU A 148 9.76 9.03 4.11
N ASN A 149 10.11 10.29 3.87
CA ASN A 149 9.40 11.13 2.89
C ASN A 149 9.46 10.52 1.48
N ARG A 150 10.64 10.03 1.05
CA ARG A 150 10.78 9.34 -0.25
C ARG A 150 9.94 8.07 -0.33
N ALA A 151 9.88 7.30 0.76
CA ALA A 151 9.04 6.10 0.81
C ALA A 151 7.54 6.44 0.75
N VAL A 152 7.09 7.51 1.43
CA VAL A 152 5.69 7.97 1.42
C VAL A 152 5.27 8.51 0.05
N ASP A 153 6.18 9.18 -0.66
CA ASP A 153 5.93 9.72 -2.00
C ASP A 153 6.12 8.66 -3.12
N ALA A 154 6.38 7.39 -2.77
CA ALA A 154 6.45 6.31 -3.74
C ALA A 154 5.10 6.14 -4.46
N GLY A 155 5.15 6.14 -5.79
CA GLY A 155 3.97 6.08 -6.66
C GLY A 155 2.95 4.99 -6.31
N PRO A 156 3.36 3.74 -5.97
CA PRO A 156 2.41 2.68 -5.62
C PRO A 156 1.51 2.99 -4.42
N LEU A 157 2.01 3.68 -3.38
CA LEU A 157 1.18 4.05 -2.22
C LEU A 157 0.09 5.02 -2.62
N ALA A 158 0.45 6.08 -3.35
CA ALA A 158 -0.48 7.07 -3.85
C ALA A 158 -1.51 6.48 -4.82
N ALA A 159 -1.09 5.55 -5.68
CA ALA A 159 -1.97 4.87 -6.63
C ALA A 159 -3.04 3.99 -5.95
N THR A 160 -2.76 3.54 -4.72
CA THR A 160 -3.70 2.75 -3.90
C THR A 160 -4.32 3.55 -2.75
N ASP A 161 -4.10 4.87 -2.68
CA ASP A 161 -4.59 5.68 -1.56
C ASP A 161 -6.09 5.98 -1.72
N GLY A 162 -6.93 5.08 -1.22
CA GLY A 162 -8.38 5.23 -1.16
C GLY A 162 -8.92 5.74 0.18
N GLY A 163 -8.05 6.00 1.16
CA GLY A 163 -8.44 6.21 2.56
C GLY A 163 -7.66 7.29 3.31
N GLY A 164 -6.77 8.01 2.65
CA GLY A 164 -5.94 9.05 3.27
C GLY A 164 -4.73 8.49 4.01
N VAL A 165 -4.25 7.31 3.62
CA VAL A 165 -3.06 6.66 4.18
C VAL A 165 -1.84 7.55 3.92
N VAL A 166 -1.66 8.04 2.69
CA VAL A 166 -0.53 8.93 2.37
C VAL A 166 -0.63 10.23 3.16
N GLY A 167 -1.84 10.78 3.31
CA GLY A 167 -2.09 11.94 4.16
C GLY A 167 -1.72 11.71 5.62
N ASN A 168 -2.02 10.54 6.17
CA ASN A 168 -1.61 10.14 7.51
C ASN A 168 -0.09 10.02 7.64
N LEU A 169 0.55 9.28 6.73
CA LEU A 169 1.98 9.06 6.75
C LEU A 169 2.78 10.36 6.63
N ARG A 170 2.31 11.33 5.83
CA ARG A 170 2.90 12.68 5.77
C ARG A 170 2.82 13.42 7.11
N ARG A 171 1.72 13.28 7.86
CA ARG A 171 1.61 13.84 9.21
C ARG A 171 2.57 13.17 10.19
N VAL A 172 2.72 11.84 10.10
CA VAL A 172 3.69 11.08 10.90
C VAL A 172 5.12 11.51 10.57
N ALA A 173 5.47 11.64 9.29
CA ALA A 173 6.78 12.11 8.85
C ALA A 173 7.08 13.55 9.33
N ALA A 174 6.08 14.43 9.27
CA ALA A 174 6.21 15.79 9.81
C ALA A 174 6.38 15.80 11.35
N ALA A 175 5.75 14.88 12.07
CA ALA A 175 5.96 14.72 13.51
C ALA A 175 7.38 14.22 13.82
N ALA A 176 7.85 13.21 13.07
CA ALA A 176 9.21 12.70 13.14
C ALA A 176 10.26 13.81 12.89
N ALA A 177 10.02 14.69 11.90
CA ALA A 177 10.86 15.84 11.61
C ALA A 177 10.98 16.85 12.78
N ARG A 178 9.97 16.89 13.67
CA ARG A 178 9.96 17.74 14.88
C ARG A 178 10.46 17.02 16.13
N GLY A 179 10.91 15.77 16.03
CA GLY A 179 11.28 14.96 17.20
C GLY A 179 10.08 14.43 17.99
N ASP A 180 8.85 14.52 17.46
CA ASP A 180 7.66 14.02 18.15
C ASP A 180 7.48 12.52 17.92
N ARG A 181 7.85 11.74 18.94
CA ARG A 181 7.80 10.28 18.92
C ARG A 181 6.36 9.72 18.98
N THR A 182 5.38 10.49 19.46
CA THR A 182 4.05 9.94 19.75
C THR A 182 3.34 9.41 18.50
N PRO A 183 3.23 10.17 17.39
CA PRO A 183 2.62 9.66 16.16
C PRO A 183 3.41 8.51 15.53
N VAL A 184 4.75 8.58 15.58
CA VAL A 184 5.62 7.53 15.04
C VAL A 184 5.41 6.20 15.78
N SER A 185 5.42 6.23 17.11
CA SER A 185 5.20 5.02 17.92
C SER A 185 3.80 4.42 17.76
N THR A 186 2.80 5.28 17.52
CA THR A 186 1.43 4.85 17.24
C THR A 186 1.35 4.13 15.90
N GLU A 187 1.93 4.72 14.85
CA GLU A 187 1.98 4.11 13.51
C GLU A 187 2.74 2.78 13.51
N LEU A 188 3.91 2.74 14.16
CA LEU A 188 4.72 1.52 14.28
C LEU A 188 3.95 0.37 14.94
N ARG A 189 3.23 0.66 16.03
CA ARG A 189 2.46 -0.35 16.76
C ARG A 189 1.26 -0.85 15.95
N ALA A 190 0.53 0.09 15.33
CA ALA A 190 -0.71 -0.21 14.63
C ALA A 190 -0.45 -0.99 13.33
N ASN A 191 0.57 -0.60 12.56
CA ASN A 191 0.68 -1.04 11.17
C ASN A 191 2.01 -1.69 10.79
N CYS A 192 3.04 -1.58 11.62
CA CYS A 192 4.36 -2.15 11.33
C CYS A 192 4.71 -3.36 12.22
N SER A 193 3.80 -3.75 13.13
CA SER A 193 4.01 -4.91 14.00
C SER A 193 4.02 -6.21 13.19
N GLY A 194 4.99 -7.08 13.49
CA GLY A 194 5.16 -8.36 12.81
C GLY A 194 5.96 -8.33 11.50
N LEU A 195 6.47 -7.16 11.06
CA LEU A 195 7.44 -7.08 9.96
C LEU A 195 8.86 -7.42 10.44
N PRO A 196 9.77 -7.90 9.56
CA PRO A 196 11.10 -8.34 9.95
C PRO A 196 12.04 -7.13 9.93
N LEU A 197 11.93 -6.30 10.97
CA LEU A 197 12.61 -5.00 11.07
C LEU A 197 13.77 -4.98 12.08
N ASP A 198 14.10 -6.14 12.67
CA ASP A 198 15.04 -6.24 13.79
C ASP A 198 16.47 -5.83 13.44
N GLY A 199 16.88 -5.97 12.18
CA GLY A 199 18.24 -5.63 11.72
C GLY A 199 18.51 -4.14 11.52
N ILE A 200 17.48 -3.28 11.55
CA ILE A 200 17.59 -1.87 11.15
C ILE A 200 18.33 -1.05 12.22
N ARG A 201 19.37 -0.31 11.83
CA ARG A 201 20.14 0.54 12.76
C ARG A 201 19.94 2.00 12.44
#